data_AF-A0A516NWM2-F1
#
_entry.id   AF-A0A516NWM2-F1
#
_cell.length_a   1.000
_cell.length_b   1.000
_cell.length_c   1.000
_cell.angle_alpha   90.00
_cell.angle_beta   90.00
_cell.angle_gamma   90.00
#
_symmetry.space_group_name_H-M   'P 1'
#
loop_
_entity.id
_entity.type
_entity.pdbx_description
1 polymer ?
#
loop_
_entity_poly.entity_id
_entity_poly.type
_entity_poly.pdbx_seq_one_letter_code
_entity_poly.pdbx_strand_id
1 'polypeptide(L)' 'MPPLPRRSHCESTGKIRYFDPETAELALAGIDHRDPRRREQRTYHCPSCGGWHLTSQPRRSEHSPATGSFKRLP' A
#
# COMPACT_ATOMS: atom_id res chain seq x y z
N MET A 1 -3.11 29.49 9.37
CA MET A 1 -2.69 28.20 8.80
C MET A 1 -3.57 27.90 7.59
N PRO A 2 -3.01 27.61 6.40
CA PRO A 2 -3.82 27.17 5.27
C PRO A 2 -4.49 25.83 5.63
N PRO A 3 -5.73 25.57 5.18
CA PRO A 3 -6.37 24.29 5.44
C PRO A 3 -5.52 23.20 4.82
N LEU A 4 -5.07 22.25 5.64
CA LEU A 4 -4.44 21.04 5.13
C LEU A 4 -5.42 20.42 4.12
N PRO A 5 -4.98 20.05 2.90
CA PRO A 5 -5.86 19.43 1.92
C PRO A 5 -6.59 18.29 2.63
N ARG A 6 -7.92 18.36 2.66
CA ARG A 6 -8.75 17.38 3.37
C ARG A 6 -8.47 16.04 2.70
N ARG A 7 -7.61 15.24 3.32
CA ARG A 7 -7.32 13.88 2.87
C ARG A 7 -8.66 13.16 2.85
N SER A 8 -9.19 12.93 1.65
CA SER A 8 -10.42 12.20 1.48
C SER A 8 -10.13 10.76 1.87
N HIS A 9 -10.94 10.19 2.76
CA HIS A 9 -10.85 8.77 3.08
C HIS A 9 -11.94 8.02 2.31
N CYS A 10 -11.65 6.79 1.93
CA CYS A 10 -12.67 5.88 1.44
C CYS A 10 -13.50 5.38 2.62
N GLU A 11 -14.81 5.61 2.59
CA GLU A 11 -15.72 5.18 3.67
C GLU A 11 -15.75 3.65 3.83
N SER A 12 -15.58 2.90 2.73
CA SER A 12 -15.62 1.43 2.77
C SER A 12 -14.36 0.78 3.33
N THR A 13 -13.20 1.42 3.19
CA THR A 13 -11.90 0.81 3.59
C THR A 13 -11.18 1.60 4.69
N GLY A 14 -11.59 2.84 4.97
CA GLY A 14 -10.89 3.79 5.83
C GLY A 14 -9.56 4.31 5.28
N LYS A 15 -9.13 3.84 4.09
CA LYS A 15 -7.85 4.22 3.48
C LYS A 15 -7.91 5.64 2.93
N ILE A 16 -6.74 6.28 2.84
CA ILE A 16 -6.60 7.55 2.12
C ILE A 16 -6.93 7.31 0.65
N ARG A 17 -7.90 8.07 0.15
CA ARG A 17 -8.34 8.13 -1.23
C ARG A 17 -7.57 9.22 -1.96
N TYR A 18 -6.90 8.83 -3.02
CA TYR A 18 -6.30 9.72 -4.01
C TYR A 18 -7.21 9.80 -5.23
N PHE A 19 -7.30 10.98 -5.83
CA PHE A 19 -8.15 11.22 -7.01
C PHE A 19 -7.54 10.58 -8.26
N ASP A 20 -6.23 10.76 -8.45
CA ASP A 20 -5.49 10.31 -9.64
C ASP A 20 -4.47 9.22 -9.31
N PRO A 21 -4.16 8.33 -10.27
CA PRO A 21 -3.13 7.32 -10.11
C PRO A 21 -1.74 7.94 -9.90
N GLU A 22 -1.42 9.01 -10.64
CA GLU A 22 -0.13 9.70 -10.57
C GLU A 22 0.12 10.30 -9.18
N THR A 23 -0.89 10.95 -8.60
CA THR A 23 -0.84 11.45 -7.22
C THR A 23 -0.65 10.31 -6.21
N ALA A 24 -1.31 9.17 -6.43
CA ALA A 24 -1.16 8.00 -5.56
C ALA A 24 0.24 7.38 -5.67
N GLU A 25 0.84 7.37 -6.86
CA GLU A 25 2.19 6.87 -7.10
C GLU A 25 3.25 7.81 -6.53
N LEU A 26 3.11 9.12 -6.69
CA LEU A 26 3.96 10.12 -6.03
C LEU A 26 3.88 9.98 -4.51
N ALA A 27 2.69 9.77 -3.96
CA ALA A 27 2.52 9.50 -2.54
C ALA A 27 3.21 8.20 -2.11
N LEU A 28 3.13 7.14 -2.93
CA LEU A 28 3.81 5.87 -2.67
C LEU A 28 5.34 6.04 -2.67
N ALA A 29 5.89 6.78 -3.63
CA ALA A 29 7.32 7.07 -3.73
C ALA A 29 7.83 7.94 -2.57
N GLY A 30 6.96 8.77 -1.98
CA GLY A 30 7.28 9.60 -0.83
C GLY A 30 7.19 8.87 0.52
N ILE A 31 6.75 7.61 0.56
CA ILE A 31 6.68 6.85 1.81
C ILE A 31 8.05 6.31 2.18
N ASP A 32 8.42 6.47 3.45
CA ASP A 32 9.62 5.85 3.99
C ASP A 32 9.41 4.34 4.17
N HIS A 33 9.92 3.56 3.22
CA HIS A 33 9.89 2.10 3.25
C HIS A 33 10.76 1.47 4.36
N ARG A 34 11.56 2.28 5.09
CA ARG A 34 12.36 1.81 6.22
C ARG A 34 11.54 1.71 7.50
N ASP A 35 10.39 2.40 7.59
CA ASP A 35 9.48 2.25 8.73
C ASP A 35 8.66 0.96 8.56
N PRO A 36 8.83 -0.04 9.44
CA PRO A 36 8.08 -1.29 9.36
C PRO A 36 6.56 -1.11 9.49
N ARG A 37 6.08 0.06 9.95
CA ARG A 37 4.66 0.41 10.03
C ARG A 37 4.09 0.98 8.72
N ARG A 38 4.95 1.43 7.79
CA ARG A 38 4.59 2.07 6.51
C ARG A 38 5.07 1.22 5.34
N ARG A 39 4.41 0.08 5.18
CA ARG A 39 4.76 -0.96 4.18
C ARG A 39 3.93 -0.87 2.91
N GLU A 40 3.35 0.27 2.59
CA GLU A 40 2.67 0.43 1.31
C GLU A 40 3.65 0.13 0.16
N GLN A 41 3.27 -0.80 -0.73
CA GLN A 41 4.11 -1.32 -1.81
C GLN A 41 3.53 -1.07 -3.20
N ARG A 42 2.22 -0.81 -3.31
CA ARG A 42 1.62 -0.41 -4.59
C ARG A 42 0.39 0.47 -4.39
N THR A 43 -0.02 1.06 -5.50
CA THR A 43 -1.32 1.67 -5.70
C THR A 43 -2.32 0.66 -6.31
N TYR A 44 -3.60 0.80 -5.99
CA TYR A 44 -4.69 0.07 -6.64
C TYR A 44 -5.95 0.93 -6.74
N HIS A 45 -6.74 0.70 -7.80
CA HIS A 45 -8.04 1.34 -7.96
C HIS A 45 -9.09 0.68 -7.08
N CYS A 46 -9.75 1.46 -6.23
CA CYS A 46 -10.80 0.99 -5.35
C CYS A 46 -12.16 0.98 -6.08
N PRO A 47 -12.79 -0.18 -6.27
CA PRO A 47 -14.10 -0.25 -6.94
C PRO A 47 -15.23 0.38 -6.10
N SER A 48 -15.06 0.50 -4.78
CA SER A 48 -16.11 1.03 -3.89
C SER A 48 -16.22 2.56 -3.94
N CYS A 49 -15.10 3.27 -4.08
CA CYS A 49 -15.10 4.74 -4.10
C CYS A 49 -14.57 5.35 -5.42
N GLY A 50 -14.13 4.51 -6.36
CA GLY A 50 -13.57 4.96 -7.65
C GLY A 50 -12.28 5.75 -7.53
N GLY A 51 -11.55 5.62 -6.41
CA GLY A 51 -10.31 6.34 -6.15
C GLY A 51 -9.12 5.41 -6.04
N TRP A 52 -7.92 5.98 -5.98
CA TRP A 52 -6.68 5.24 -5.89
C TRP A 52 -6.22 5.14 -4.44
N HIS A 53 -5.88 3.93 -4.00
CA HIS A 53 -5.43 3.65 -2.64
C HIS A 53 -4.06 3.00 -2.65
N LEU A 54 -3.33 3.20 -1.56
CA LEU A 54 -2.12 2.44 -1.31
C LEU A 54 -2.41 1.14 -0.55
N THR A 55 -1.66 0.11 -0.90
CA THR A 55 -1.72 -1.21 -0.26
C THR A 55 -0.34 -1.75 -0.01
N SER A 56 -0.17 -2.42 1.13
CA SER A 56 1.05 -3.12 1.50
C SER A 56 1.20 -4.50 0.87
N GLN A 57 0.17 -4.96 0.14
CA GLN A 57 0.21 -6.25 -0.52
C GLN A 57 1.15 -6.19 -1.73
N PRO A 58 2.25 -6.98 -1.73
CA PRO A 58 3.15 -7.05 -2.88
C PRO A 58 2.40 -7.59 -4.10
N ARG A 59 2.81 -7.19 -5.31
CA ARG A 59 2.29 -7.82 -6.53
C ARG A 59 2.57 -9.32 -6.42
N ARG A 60 1.58 -10.14 -6.77
CA ARG A 60 1.72 -11.61 -6.80
C ARG A 60 2.61 -11.93 -8.00
N SER A 61 3.88 -11.65 -7.87
CA SER A 61 4.90 -11.84 -8.88
C SER A 61 6.08 -12.42 -8.14
N GLU A 62 6.24 -13.72 -8.37
CA GLU A 62 7.37 -14.58 -8.01
C GLU A 62 7.42 -15.11 -6.58
N HIS A 63 7.24 -16.44 -6.53
CA HIS A 63 7.56 -17.33 -5.43
C HIS A 63 8.91 -16.94 -4.82
N SER A 64 8.91 -16.41 -3.60
CA SER A 64 10.03 -16.67 -2.72
C SER A 64 9.96 -18.17 -2.40
N PRO A 65 10.93 -19.02 -2.81
CA PRO A 65 11.00 -20.35 -2.23
C PRO A 65 11.24 -20.13 -0.75
N ALA A 66 10.21 -20.34 0.07
CA ALA A 66 10.34 -20.37 1.50
C ALA A 66 11.49 -21.33 1.78
N THR A 67 12.58 -20.80 2.34
CA THR A 67 13.66 -21.56 2.94
C THR A 67 13.02 -22.44 4.01
N GLY A 68 12.63 -23.66 3.61
CA GLY A 68 12.03 -24.64 4.48
C GLY A 68 13.08 -25.06 5.49
N SER A 69 12.77 -24.79 6.76
CA SER A 69 13.57 -25.10 7.94
C SER A 69 14.21 -26.47 7.88
N PHE A 70 15.49 -26.51 8.26
CA PHE A 70 16.13 -27.67 8.87
C PHE A 70 15.15 -28.39 9.80
N LYS A 71 14.82 -29.65 9.48
CA LYS A 71 14.28 -30.59 10.44
C LYS A 71 15.35 -31.65 10.68
N ARG A 72 15.75 -31.73 11.94
CA ARG A 72 16.81 -32.57 12.52
C ARG A 72 16.19 -33.93 12.93
N LEU A 73 16.91 -35.01 12.61
CA LEU A 73 16.90 -36.37 13.20
C LEU A 73 15.67 -37.29 12.98
N PRO A 74 15.76 -38.62 13.20
CA PRO A 74 16.68 -39.40 14.08
C PRO A 74 18.02 -39.84 13.50
#